data_AF-A0A3M1MS81-F1
#
_entry.id   AF-A0A3M1MS81-F1
#
_cell.length_a   1.000
_cell.length_b   1.000
_cell.length_c   1.000
_cell.angle_alpha   90.00
_cell.angle_beta   90.00
_cell.angle_gamma   90.00
#
_symmetry.space_group_name_H-M   'P 1'
#
loop_
_entity.id
_entity.type
_entity.pdbx_description
1 polymer ?
#
loop_
_entity_poly.entity_id
_entity_poly.type
_entity_poly.pdbx_seq_one_letter_code
_entity_poly.pdbx_strand_id
1 'polypeptide(L)'
;MPGHSLSNARSRRCQRRRHHRSTRRRGAATVEFAFCVPIFFTLTLAGIEIARVNMMIQSVQSACVHGARRGMLPGATAEEAVAEAQQVLDIARIANATITISPDPISELDETLTISITAPMSDNGYLFPGFFGHKTVSHSVTLNRE
;
A
#
# COMPACT_ATOMS: atom_id res chain seq x y z
N MET A 1 19.74 -62.07 57.46
CA MET A 1 19.83 -60.66 57.88
C MET A 1 19.22 -59.79 56.77
N PRO A 2 17.99 -59.27 56.91
CA PRO A 2 17.33 -58.51 55.85
C PRO A 2 17.72 -57.02 55.90
N GLY A 3 18.22 -56.47 54.80
CA GLY A 3 18.51 -55.05 54.62
C GLY A 3 17.33 -54.32 54.00
N HIS A 4 16.87 -53.28 54.68
CA HIS A 4 15.67 -52.50 54.40
C HIS A 4 15.66 -51.81 53.01
N SER A 5 14.62 -52.07 52.22
CA SER A 5 14.22 -51.23 51.09
C SER A 5 13.28 -50.14 51.59
N LEU A 6 13.77 -48.90 51.67
CA LEU A 6 12.93 -47.74 51.97
C LEU A 6 13.16 -46.60 50.96
N SER A 7 12.04 -46.04 50.55
CA SER A 7 11.85 -44.67 50.09
C SER A 7 12.25 -44.33 48.64
N ASN A 8 11.33 -44.56 47.71
CA ASN A 8 11.27 -43.79 46.45
C ASN A 8 9.89 -43.16 46.15
N ALA A 9 9.06 -42.98 47.17
CA ALA A 9 7.69 -42.46 47.00
C ALA A 9 7.57 -40.91 47.05
N ARG A 10 8.62 -40.19 47.49
CA ARG A 10 8.56 -38.72 47.68
C ARG A 10 8.93 -37.90 46.43
N SER A 11 9.64 -38.48 45.47
CA SER A 11 10.09 -37.80 44.24
C SER A 11 8.96 -37.51 43.24
N ARG A 12 7.97 -38.41 43.13
CA ARG A 12 6.90 -38.32 42.12
C ARG A 12 5.89 -37.18 42.35
N ARG A 13 5.82 -36.63 43.57
CA ARG A 13 4.82 -35.61 43.94
C ARG A 13 5.26 -34.18 43.57
N CYS A 14 6.58 -33.91 43.53
CA CYS A 14 7.12 -32.60 43.10
C CYS A 14 7.16 -32.43 41.58
N GLN A 15 7.32 -33.51 40.80
CA GLN A 15 7.30 -33.43 39.34
C GLN A 15 5.93 -33.05 38.76
N ARG A 16 4.82 -33.58 39.34
CA ARG A 16 3.46 -33.26 38.87
C ARG A 16 3.09 -31.78 39.02
N ARG A 17 3.57 -31.08 40.05
CA ARG A 17 3.27 -29.65 40.27
C ARG A 17 4.00 -28.73 39.31
N ARG A 18 5.20 -29.10 38.83
CA ARG A 18 5.95 -28.29 37.85
C ARG A 18 5.31 -28.35 36.46
N HIS A 19 4.79 -29.50 36.06
CA HIS A 19 4.12 -29.66 34.77
C HIS A 19 2.84 -28.82 34.65
N HIS A 20 2.06 -28.73 35.73
CA HIS A 20 0.82 -27.96 35.75
C HIS A 20 1.03 -26.44 35.70
N ARG A 21 2.18 -25.96 36.20
CA ARG A 21 2.56 -24.53 36.17
C ARG A 21 3.00 -24.09 34.77
N SER A 22 3.62 -24.99 34.00
CA SER A 22 4.02 -24.76 32.61
C SER A 22 2.80 -24.68 31.66
N THR A 23 1.83 -25.59 31.79
CA THR A 23 0.61 -25.56 30.97
C THR A 23 -0.25 -24.32 31.22
N ARG A 24 -0.31 -23.83 32.46
CA ARG A 24 -1.03 -22.58 32.80
C ARG A 24 -0.41 -21.34 32.16
N ARG A 25 0.92 -21.29 31.99
CA ARG A 25 1.61 -20.19 31.29
C ARG A 25 1.37 -20.21 29.78
N ARG A 26 1.25 -21.40 29.19
CA ARG A 26 0.93 -21.55 27.76
C ARG A 26 -0.47 -21.02 27.43
N GLY A 27 -1.46 -21.27 28.29
CA GLY A 27 -2.80 -20.70 28.11
C GLY A 27 -2.84 -19.18 28.18
N ALA A 28 -2.10 -18.57 29.11
CA ALA A 28 -1.98 -17.11 29.18
C ALA A 28 -1.33 -16.51 27.92
N ALA A 29 -0.22 -17.09 27.45
CA ALA A 29 0.44 -16.65 26.23
C ALA A 29 -0.45 -16.76 24.99
N THR A 30 -1.30 -17.80 24.89
CA THR A 30 -2.28 -17.93 23.80
C THR A 30 -3.32 -16.82 23.83
N VAL A 31 -3.81 -16.43 25.02
CA VAL A 31 -4.78 -15.33 25.17
C VAL A 31 -4.13 -14.00 24.82
N GLU A 32 -2.93 -13.72 25.33
CA GLU A 32 -2.17 -12.51 24.99
C GLU A 32 -1.95 -12.40 23.48
N PHE A 33 -1.52 -13.49 22.84
CA PHE A 33 -1.35 -13.55 21.39
C PHE A 33 -2.66 -13.31 20.64
N ALA A 34 -3.79 -13.88 21.09
CA ALA A 34 -5.09 -13.69 20.47
C ALA A 34 -5.55 -12.23 20.44
N PHE A 35 -5.13 -11.41 21.42
CA PHE A 35 -5.39 -9.97 21.42
C PHE A 35 -4.37 -9.17 20.60
N CYS A 36 -3.08 -9.53 20.65
CA CYS A 36 -2.03 -8.80 19.94
C CYS A 36 -2.10 -9.01 18.41
N VAL A 37 -2.41 -10.22 17.96
CA VAL A 37 -2.36 -10.60 16.54
C VAL A 37 -3.32 -9.78 15.66
N PRO A 38 -4.61 -9.61 16.00
CA PRO A 38 -5.52 -8.81 15.19
C PRO A 38 -5.05 -7.36 15.03
N ILE A 39 -4.52 -6.77 16.11
CA ILE A 39 -4.01 -5.38 16.10
C ILE A 39 -2.76 -5.30 15.21
N PHE A 40 -1.82 -6.23 15.39
CA PHE A 40 -0.60 -6.29 14.60
C PHE A 40 -0.91 -6.39 13.10
N PHE A 41 -1.75 -7.34 12.69
CA PHE A 41 -2.13 -7.48 11.28
C PHE A 41 -2.91 -6.27 10.77
N THR A 42 -3.80 -5.68 11.55
CA THR A 42 -4.52 -4.46 11.14
C THR A 42 -3.54 -3.33 10.81
N LEU A 43 -2.56 -3.10 11.68
CA LEU A 43 -1.55 -2.06 11.47
C LEU A 43 -0.62 -2.39 10.28
N THR A 44 -0.21 -3.65 10.12
CA THR A 44 0.62 -4.06 8.98
C THR A 44 -0.13 -3.91 7.66
N LEU A 45 -1.38 -4.37 7.58
CA LEU A 45 -2.22 -4.28 6.39
C LEU A 45 -2.55 -2.81 6.05
N ALA A 46 -2.87 -2.00 7.07
CA ALA A 46 -3.06 -0.56 6.89
C ALA A 46 -1.77 0.12 6.38
N GLY A 47 -0.61 -0.26 6.91
CA GLY A 47 0.68 0.25 6.45
C GLY A 47 0.96 -0.08 4.98
N ILE A 48 0.66 -1.31 4.56
CA ILE A 48 0.78 -1.73 3.15
C ILE A 48 -0.13 -0.89 2.25
N GLU A 49 -1.38 -0.68 2.66
CA GLU A 49 -2.32 0.13 1.89
C GLU A 49 -1.86 1.59 1.77
N ILE A 50 -1.40 2.19 2.89
CA ILE A 50 -0.86 3.56 2.91
C ILE A 50 0.37 3.67 2.02
N ALA A 51 1.25 2.68 2.03
CA ALA A 51 2.42 2.66 1.14
C ALA A 51 1.99 2.65 -0.34
N ARG A 52 0.97 1.86 -0.70
CA ARG A 52 0.40 1.83 -2.05
C ARG A 52 -0.20 3.17 -2.46
N VAL A 53 -0.96 3.82 -1.58
CA VAL A 53 -1.54 5.15 -1.83
C VAL A 53 -0.43 6.19 -2.10
N ASN A 54 0.60 6.23 -1.26
CA ASN A 54 1.71 7.18 -1.44
C ASN A 54 2.45 6.94 -2.75
N MET A 55 2.67 5.68 -3.12
CA MET A 55 3.27 5.33 -4.40
C MET A 55 2.42 5.87 -5.57
N MET A 56 1.09 5.68 -5.52
CA MET A 56 0.20 6.21 -6.55
C MET A 56 0.24 7.72 -6.67
N ILE A 57 0.22 8.45 -5.55
CA ILE A 57 0.30 9.92 -5.55
C ILE A 57 1.56 10.39 -6.28
N GLN A 58 2.71 9.82 -5.90
CA GLN A 58 3.99 10.18 -6.53
C GLN A 58 4.03 9.81 -8.01
N SER A 59 3.52 8.63 -8.38
CA SER A 59 3.50 8.18 -9.76
C SER A 59 2.56 9.01 -10.65
N VAL A 60 1.37 9.38 -10.15
CA VAL A 60 0.45 10.29 -10.86
C VAL A 60 1.09 11.66 -11.04
N GLN A 61 1.79 12.16 -10.03
CA GLN A 61 2.52 13.42 -10.15
C GLN A 61 3.63 13.39 -11.19
N SER A 62 4.45 12.34 -11.16
CA SER A 62 5.47 12.14 -12.18
C SER A 62 4.83 12.03 -13.57
N ALA A 63 3.74 11.29 -13.73
CA ALA A 63 3.05 11.16 -15.02
C ALA A 63 2.55 12.51 -15.56
N CYS A 64 1.95 13.37 -14.71
CA CYS A 64 1.53 14.71 -15.12
C CYS A 64 2.72 15.55 -15.61
N VAL A 65 3.83 15.55 -14.87
CA VAL A 65 5.02 16.34 -15.23
C VAL A 65 5.66 15.83 -16.53
N HIS A 66 5.78 14.52 -16.69
CA HIS A 66 6.37 13.90 -17.87
C HIS A 66 5.52 14.16 -19.12
N GLY A 67 4.20 13.94 -19.03
CA GLY A 67 3.28 14.26 -20.12
C GLY A 67 3.30 15.75 -20.46
N ALA A 68 3.29 16.63 -19.46
CA ALA A 68 3.26 18.08 -19.69
C ALA A 68 4.55 18.55 -20.39
N ARG A 69 5.70 18.02 -19.95
CA ARG A 69 6.99 18.29 -20.62
C ARG A 69 7.01 17.80 -22.06
N ARG A 70 6.42 16.64 -22.35
CA ARG A 70 6.32 16.13 -23.73
C ARG A 70 5.42 17.01 -24.59
N GLY A 71 4.22 17.36 -24.10
CA GLY A 71 3.27 18.20 -24.84
C GLY A 71 3.72 19.65 -25.04
N MET A 72 4.63 20.14 -24.20
CA MET A 72 5.23 21.46 -24.37
C MET A 72 6.27 21.57 -25.47
N LEU A 73 6.74 20.45 -26.04
CA LEU A 73 7.73 20.51 -27.11
C LEU A 73 7.11 21.12 -28.38
N PRO A 74 7.87 21.87 -29.20
CA PRO A 74 7.43 22.34 -30.51
C PRO A 74 6.98 21.17 -31.39
N GLY A 75 5.80 21.27 -32.00
CA GLY A 75 5.22 20.22 -32.84
C GLY A 75 4.72 18.96 -32.11
N ALA A 76 4.72 18.91 -30.77
CA ALA A 76 4.16 17.78 -30.03
C ALA A 76 2.63 17.75 -30.13
N THR A 77 2.06 16.54 -30.16
CA THR A 77 0.60 16.35 -30.16
C THR A 77 0.07 15.95 -28.78
N ALA A 78 -1.25 16.08 -28.60
CA ALA A 78 -1.92 15.61 -27.39
C ALA A 78 -1.69 14.10 -27.18
N GLU A 79 -1.72 13.31 -28.24
CA GLU A 79 -1.50 11.86 -28.17
C GLU A 79 -0.11 11.51 -27.68
N GLU A 80 0.93 12.23 -28.09
CA GLU A 80 2.30 12.01 -27.61
C GLU A 80 2.43 12.34 -26.12
N ALA A 81 1.80 13.43 -25.66
CA ALA A 81 1.78 13.80 -24.25
C ALA A 81 1.02 12.78 -23.40
N VAL A 82 -0.12 12.29 -23.90
CA VAL A 82 -0.88 11.20 -23.24
C VAL A 82 -0.06 9.91 -23.20
N ALA A 83 0.60 9.54 -24.29
CA ALA A 83 1.41 8.33 -24.36
C ALA A 83 2.57 8.35 -23.35
N GLU A 84 3.26 9.47 -23.22
CA GLU A 84 4.34 9.65 -22.23
C GLU A 84 3.80 9.55 -20.79
N ALA A 85 2.67 10.22 -20.50
CA ALA A 85 2.03 10.12 -19.19
C ALA A 85 1.58 8.68 -18.89
N GLN A 86 0.99 7.99 -19.88
CA GLN A 86 0.54 6.61 -19.75
C GLN A 86 1.70 5.65 -19.48
N GLN A 87 2.85 5.83 -20.12
CA GLN A 87 4.04 5.01 -19.86
C GLN A 87 4.47 5.05 -18.39
N VAL A 88 4.44 6.24 -17.77
CA VAL A 88 4.76 6.39 -16.34
C VAL A 88 3.73 5.67 -15.45
N LEU A 89 2.44 5.78 -15.80
CA LEU A 89 1.36 5.09 -15.08
C LEU A 89 1.45 3.56 -15.21
N ASP A 90 1.84 3.06 -16.39
CA ASP A 90 2.00 1.63 -16.67
C ASP A 90 3.15 1.02 -15.84
N ILE A 91 4.28 1.74 -15.76
CA ILE A 91 5.42 1.35 -14.90
C ILE A 91 4.97 1.26 -13.44
N ALA A 92 4.15 2.22 -12.99
CA ALA A 92 3.59 2.26 -11.65
C ALA A 92 2.44 1.24 -11.42
N ARG A 93 2.03 0.51 -12.46
CA ARG A 93 0.89 -0.42 -12.43
C ARG A 93 -0.38 0.29 -11.95
N ILE A 94 -0.68 1.44 -12.52
CA ILE A 94 -1.91 2.19 -12.25
C ILE A 94 -2.91 1.93 -13.37
N ALA A 95 -4.02 1.28 -13.04
CA ALA A 95 -5.09 0.93 -13.97
C ALA A 95 -6.19 2.01 -14.00
N ASN A 96 -6.89 2.11 -15.13
CA ASN A 96 -8.08 2.93 -15.32
C ASN A 96 -7.91 4.41 -14.92
N ALA A 97 -6.71 4.94 -15.14
CA ALA A 97 -6.46 6.36 -14.95
C ALA A 97 -7.02 7.17 -16.13
N THR A 98 -7.69 8.26 -15.83
CA THR A 98 -8.15 9.23 -16.82
C THR A 98 -7.13 10.34 -16.94
N ILE A 99 -6.59 10.53 -18.15
CA ILE A 99 -5.67 11.61 -18.51
C ILE A 99 -6.45 12.65 -19.31
N THR A 100 -6.41 13.90 -18.89
CA THR A 100 -7.02 15.02 -19.60
C THR A 100 -5.98 16.10 -19.85
N ILE A 101 -5.96 16.62 -21.07
CA ILE A 101 -5.08 17.70 -21.50
C ILE A 101 -5.94 18.92 -21.82
N SER A 102 -5.45 20.10 -21.46
CA SER A 102 -6.06 21.37 -21.82
C SER A 102 -4.95 22.38 -22.12
N PRO A 103 -4.97 23.04 -23.28
CA PRO A 103 -5.94 22.90 -24.39
C PRO A 103 -5.75 21.62 -25.24
N ASP A 104 -6.81 21.22 -25.94
CA ASP A 104 -6.84 20.07 -26.87
C ASP A 104 -7.64 20.44 -28.15
N PRO A 105 -7.03 20.45 -29.35
CA PRO A 105 -5.66 20.05 -29.66
C PRO A 105 -4.62 21.05 -29.15
N ILE A 106 -3.42 20.54 -28.85
CA ILE A 106 -2.27 21.37 -28.49
C ILE A 106 -1.87 22.22 -29.70
N SER A 107 -1.87 23.54 -29.55
CA SER A 107 -1.42 24.51 -30.54
C SER A 107 -0.10 25.16 -30.11
N GLU A 108 0.73 25.57 -31.07
CA GLU A 108 1.95 26.31 -30.78
C GLU A 108 1.69 27.73 -30.24
N LEU A 109 0.47 28.23 -30.43
CA LEU A 109 0.02 29.52 -29.92
C LEU A 109 -0.38 29.47 -28.44
N ASP A 110 -0.51 28.26 -27.87
CA ASP A 110 -0.93 28.10 -26.49
C ASP A 110 0.21 28.43 -25.53
N GLU A 111 0.00 29.48 -24.74
CA GLU A 111 0.97 29.94 -23.74
C GLU A 111 1.07 28.95 -22.58
N THR A 112 -0.02 28.25 -22.25
CA THR A 112 -0.04 27.28 -21.14
C THR A 112 -0.58 25.93 -21.56
N LEU A 113 0.01 24.88 -20.99
CA LEU A 113 -0.45 23.51 -21.14
C LEU A 113 -0.71 22.91 -19.76
N THR A 114 -1.93 22.40 -19.56
CA THR A 114 -2.35 21.73 -18.33
C THR A 114 -2.62 20.25 -18.58
N ILE A 115 -1.98 19.39 -17.81
CA ILE A 115 -2.29 17.96 -17.77
C ILE A 115 -2.85 17.61 -16.40
N SER A 116 -4.00 16.96 -16.40
CA SER A 116 -4.64 16.43 -15.19
C SER A 116 -4.85 14.93 -15.32
N ILE A 117 -4.48 14.19 -14.28
CA ILE A 117 -4.60 12.74 -14.22
C ILE A 117 -5.38 12.37 -12.97
N THR A 118 -6.37 11.49 -13.13
CA THR A 118 -7.18 10.96 -12.03
C THR A 118 -7.23 9.44 -12.10
N ALA A 119 -6.82 8.76 -11.03
CA ALA A 119 -6.83 7.32 -10.92
C ALA A 119 -7.76 6.84 -9.79
N PRO A 120 -8.70 5.91 -10.04
CA PRO A 120 -9.59 5.39 -9.01
C PRO A 120 -8.87 4.41 -8.08
N MET A 121 -9.14 4.50 -6.77
CA MET A 121 -8.59 3.55 -5.80
C MET A 121 -9.29 2.19 -5.82
N SER A 122 -10.53 2.08 -6.35
CA SER A 122 -11.22 0.79 -6.50
C SER A 122 -10.39 -0.25 -7.25
N ASP A 123 -9.64 0.21 -8.26
CA ASP A 123 -8.93 -0.64 -9.20
C ASP A 123 -7.42 -0.71 -8.90
N ASN A 124 -6.97 0.08 -7.92
CA ASN A 124 -5.56 0.29 -7.64
C ASN A 124 -5.16 0.10 -6.16
N GLY A 125 -6.14 -0.02 -5.24
CA GLY A 125 -5.93 -0.43 -3.86
C GLY A 125 -5.77 -1.96 -3.73
N TYR A 126 -5.25 -2.43 -2.59
CA TYR A 126 -4.94 -3.86 -2.42
C TYR A 126 -5.87 -4.56 -1.44
N LEU A 127 -6.18 -3.93 -0.30
CA LEU A 127 -6.71 -4.66 0.86
C LEU A 127 -8.08 -4.17 1.31
N PHE A 128 -8.40 -2.88 1.09
CA PHE A 128 -9.59 -2.26 1.68
C PHE A 128 -10.50 -1.57 0.64
N PRO A 129 -11.19 -2.34 -0.24
CA PRO A 129 -12.14 -1.78 -1.20
C PRO A 129 -13.24 -0.95 -0.53
N GLY A 130 -13.69 -1.34 0.68
CA GLY A 130 -14.73 -0.62 1.40
C GLY A 130 -14.30 0.75 1.98
N PHE A 131 -13.00 0.95 2.22
CA PHE A 131 -12.49 2.19 2.83
C PHE A 131 -12.03 3.21 1.78
N PHE A 132 -11.44 2.71 0.69
CA PHE A 132 -10.88 3.54 -0.38
C PHE A 132 -11.58 3.40 -1.73
N GLY A 133 -12.52 2.47 -1.92
CA GLY A 133 -13.07 2.14 -3.25
C GLY A 133 -13.79 3.29 -3.96
N HIS A 134 -14.29 4.29 -3.25
CA HIS A 134 -14.90 5.49 -3.84
C HIS A 134 -13.95 6.69 -3.95
N LYS A 135 -12.70 6.53 -3.52
CA LYS A 135 -11.69 7.60 -3.54
C LYS A 135 -10.90 7.56 -4.83
N THR A 136 -10.41 8.71 -5.24
CA THR A 136 -9.54 8.87 -6.41
C THR A 136 -8.27 9.60 -6.00
N VAL A 137 -7.16 9.29 -6.68
CA VAL A 137 -5.92 10.06 -6.61
C VAL A 137 -5.89 10.93 -7.85
N SER A 138 -5.91 12.25 -7.67
CA SER A 138 -5.90 13.21 -8.76
C SER A 138 -4.78 14.22 -8.61
N HIS A 139 -4.08 14.54 -9.70
CA HIS A 139 -3.15 15.65 -9.73
C HIS A 139 -3.19 16.39 -11.07
N SER A 140 -2.79 17.65 -11.05
CA SER A 140 -2.80 18.55 -12.20
C SER A 140 -1.54 19.39 -12.18
N VAL A 141 -0.92 19.55 -13.35
CA VAL A 141 0.27 20.35 -13.56
C VAL A 141 0.04 21.23 -14.76
N THR A 142 0.29 22.53 -14.59
CA THR A 142 0.28 23.53 -15.67
C THR A 142 1.70 24.01 -15.89
N LEU A 143 2.13 24.04 -17.15
CA LEU A 143 3.42 24.59 -17.56
C LEU A 143 3.22 25.73 -18.56
N ASN A 144 4.13 26.70 -18.54
CA ASN A 144 4.10 27.89 -19.41
C ASN A 144 5.16 27.78 -20.51
N ARG A 145 4.78 28.07 -21.75
CA ARG A 145 5.63 28.09 -22.94
C ARG A 145 6.29 29.47 -23.00
N GLU A 146 7.59 29.54 -22.76
CA GLU A 146 8.39 30.77 -22.93
C GLU A 146 8.68 31.08 -24.40
#